data_AF-A0A838UWJ9-F1
#
_entry.id   AF-A0A838UWJ9-F1
#
_cell.length_a   1.000
_cell.length_b   1.000
_cell.length_c   1.000
_cell.angle_alpha   90.00
_cell.angle_beta   90.00
_cell.angle_gamma   90.00
#
_symmetry.space_group_name_H-M   'P 1'
#
loop_
_entity.id
_entity.type
_entity.pdbx_description
1 polymer ?
#
loop_
_entity_poly.entity_id
_entity_poly.type
_entity_poly.pdbx_seq_one_letter_code
_entity_poly.pdbx_strand_id
1 'polypeptide(L)'
;MCRLPRRTWRNLNQHQGRNPFVSEATITQTHWLARIYVTLKSGVVDPQGDTILGALRQLHFDSVAGVRMGKYLEVTLTAADDAAARATVEAMCTTLLANPVIERYTFEVAPVTS
;
A
#
# COMPACT_ATOMS: atom_id res chain seq x y z
N MET A 1 -19.28 54.78 49.84
CA MET A 1 -19.68 55.42 48.57
C MET A 1 -18.48 55.46 47.63
N CYS A 2 -18.49 54.71 46.52
CA CYS A 2 -18.22 55.24 45.18
C CYS A 2 -18.40 54.14 44.12
N ARG A 3 -19.11 54.46 43.04
CA ARG A 3 -19.42 53.59 41.90
C ARG A 3 -18.32 53.72 40.81
N LEU A 4 -18.02 52.57 40.19
CA LEU A 4 -17.51 52.24 38.84
C LEU A 4 -17.05 53.38 37.88
N PRO A 5 -16.14 53.06 36.94
CA PRO A 5 -16.65 52.70 35.61
C PRO A 5 -15.99 51.48 34.95
N ARG A 6 -16.84 50.72 34.26
CA ARG A 6 -16.47 49.76 33.22
C ARG A 6 -15.92 50.52 32.00
N ARG A 7 -14.69 50.27 31.57
CA ARG A 7 -14.22 50.55 30.20
C ARG A 7 -13.11 49.56 29.82
N THR A 8 -13.47 48.60 28.97
CA THR A 8 -13.05 48.47 27.55
C THR A 8 -11.86 47.54 27.38
N TRP A 9 -12.16 46.29 27.08
CA TRP A 9 -11.23 45.34 26.46
C TRP A 9 -10.90 45.85 25.05
N ARG A 10 -9.67 46.32 24.85
CA ARG A 10 -9.14 46.69 23.53
C ARG A 10 -7.67 46.27 23.46
N ASN A 11 -7.44 45.15 22.80
CA ASN A 11 -6.22 44.72 22.11
C ASN A 11 -4.86 45.14 22.69
N LEU A 12 -4.20 44.20 23.36
CA LEU A 12 -2.74 44.13 23.49
C LEU A 12 -2.32 42.67 23.63
N ASN A 13 -2.34 41.96 22.49
CA ASN A 13 -1.52 40.78 22.24
C ASN A 13 -1.02 40.89 20.78
N GLN A 14 -0.25 41.96 20.52
CA GLN A 14 0.77 41.94 19.51
C GLN A 14 2.08 41.62 20.24
N HIS A 15 2.92 40.78 19.64
CA HIS A 15 4.11 40.14 20.20
C HIS A 15 3.87 38.78 20.87
N GLN A 16 3.67 37.74 20.07
CA GLN A 16 4.47 36.52 20.19
C GLN A 16 4.68 35.87 18.81
N GLY A 17 5.94 35.88 18.37
CA GLY A 17 6.58 34.86 17.55
C GLY A 17 5.89 34.42 16.27
N ARG A 18 6.14 35.13 15.18
CA ARG A 18 6.28 34.48 13.87
C ARG A 18 7.43 33.47 14.01
N ASN A 19 7.12 32.20 14.20
CA ASN A 19 8.16 31.16 14.22
C ASN A 19 8.74 31.06 12.80
N PRO A 20 10.00 31.46 12.55
CA PRO A 20 10.61 31.37 11.22
C PRO A 20 11.05 29.94 10.88
N PHE A 21 10.84 28.98 11.79
CA PHE A 21 11.46 27.66 11.79
C PHE A 21 10.45 26.53 11.97
N VAL A 22 9.24 26.66 11.44
CA VAL A 22 8.49 25.47 11.04
C VAL A 22 8.73 25.32 9.55
N SER A 23 9.87 24.74 9.21
CA SER A 23 10.06 24.24 7.86
C SER A 23 8.95 23.22 7.62
N GLU A 24 7.99 23.54 6.76
CA GLU A 24 7.31 22.52 5.96
C GLU A 24 8.42 21.76 5.25
N ALA A 25 8.95 20.73 5.90
CA ALA A 25 9.80 19.77 5.24
C ALA A 25 8.93 19.19 4.13
N THR A 26 9.14 19.66 2.91
CA THR A 26 8.55 19.07 1.72
C THR A 26 9.08 17.64 1.69
N ILE A 27 8.31 16.70 2.25
CA ILE A 27 8.61 15.28 2.18
C ILE A 27 8.65 14.99 0.69
N THR A 28 9.83 14.78 0.13
CA THR A 28 9.98 14.36 -1.25
C THR A 28 9.57 12.89 -1.28
N GLN A 29 8.26 12.65 -1.35
CA GLN A 29 7.73 11.30 -1.33
C GLN A 29 7.98 10.68 -2.70
N THR A 30 8.90 9.72 -2.74
CA THR A 30 9.16 8.94 -3.95
C THR A 30 7.95 8.06 -4.23
N HIS A 31 7.55 8.00 -5.50
CA HIS A 31 6.56 7.03 -5.96
C HIS A 31 7.24 5.69 -6.20
N TRP A 32 6.59 4.62 -5.76
CA TRP A 32 7.04 3.25 -5.89
C TRP A 32 5.97 2.42 -6.58
N LEU A 33 6.40 1.43 -7.34
CA LEU A 33 5.55 0.40 -7.92
C LEU A 33 5.89 -0.92 -7.25
N ALA A 34 4.90 -1.51 -6.58
CA ALA A 34 4.99 -2.84 -6.03
C ALA A 34 4.30 -3.84 -6.96
N ARG A 35 5.01 -4.91 -7.34
CA ARG A 35 4.50 -6.03 -8.10
C ARG A 35 4.34 -7.22 -7.17
N ILE A 36 3.12 -7.66 -6.93
CA ILE A 36 2.78 -8.66 -5.94
C ILE A 36 2.19 -9.88 -6.65
N TYR A 37 2.73 -11.05 -6.36
CA TYR A 37 2.29 -12.33 -6.88
C TYR A 37 1.70 -13.13 -5.73
N VAL A 38 0.42 -13.48 -5.81
CA VAL A 38 -0.28 -14.29 -4.80
C VAL A 38 -0.63 -15.64 -5.42
N THR A 39 -0.22 -16.72 -4.77
CA THR A 39 -0.43 -18.10 -5.25
C THR A 39 -0.97 -18.97 -4.13
N LEU A 40 -1.74 -20.00 -4.47
CA LEU A 40 -2.18 -21.01 -3.51
C LEU A 40 -0.99 -21.77 -2.93
N LYS A 41 -1.05 -22.14 -1.65
CA LYS A 41 -0.04 -23.00 -1.02
C LYS A 41 -0.02 -24.39 -1.66
N SER A 42 1.14 -25.04 -1.60
CA SER A 42 1.30 -26.45 -1.98
C SER A 42 0.32 -27.32 -1.20
N GLY A 43 -0.40 -28.19 -1.91
CA GLY A 43 -1.41 -29.07 -1.32
C GLY A 43 -2.83 -28.48 -1.26
N VAL A 44 -3.01 -27.19 -1.56
CA VAL A 44 -4.35 -26.61 -1.73
C VAL A 44 -4.85 -26.89 -3.14
N VAL A 45 -6.04 -27.48 -3.24
CA VAL A 45 -6.72 -27.76 -4.51
C VAL A 45 -7.08 -26.44 -5.19
N ASP A 46 -6.88 -26.37 -6.51
CA ASP A 46 -7.17 -25.20 -7.33
C ASP A 46 -8.21 -25.56 -8.42
N PRO A 47 -9.52 -25.48 -8.10
CA PRO A 47 -10.57 -25.78 -9.06
C PRO A 47 -10.53 -24.89 -10.32
N GLN A 48 -9.97 -23.68 -10.19
CA GLN A 48 -9.87 -22.73 -11.30
C GLN A 48 -8.74 -23.15 -12.25
N GLY A 49 -7.59 -23.51 -11.70
CA GLY A 49 -6.48 -24.12 -12.45
C GLY A 49 -6.91 -25.39 -13.19
N ASP A 50 -7.65 -26.29 -12.53
CA ASP A 50 -8.16 -27.52 -13.15
C ASP A 50 -9.12 -27.24 -14.31
N THR A 51 -9.98 -26.22 -14.17
CA THR A 51 -10.89 -25.78 -15.23
C THR A 51 -10.12 -25.28 -16.46
N ILE A 52 -9.10 -24.45 -16.24
CA ILE A 52 -8.26 -23.92 -17.32
C ILE A 52 -7.47 -25.05 -18.00
N LEU A 53 -6.91 -25.98 -17.21
CA LEU A 53 -6.22 -27.16 -17.75
C LEU A 53 -7.14 -28.00 -18.65
N GLY A 54 -8.39 -28.22 -18.21
CA GLY A 54 -9.40 -28.92 -19.01
C GLY A 54 -9.68 -28.21 -20.34
N ALA A 55 -9.83 -26.89 -20.32
CA ALA A 55 -10.02 -26.09 -21.54
C ALA A 55 -8.81 -26.17 -22.49
N LEU A 56 -7.58 -26.09 -21.97
CA LEU A 56 -6.36 -26.21 -22.77
C LEU A 56 -6.27 -27.59 -23.46
N ARG A 57 -6.63 -28.66 -22.76
CA ARG A 57 -6.67 -30.02 -23.34
C ARG A 57 -7.72 -30.16 -24.44
N GLN A 58 -8.89 -29.55 -24.27
CA GLN A 58 -9.93 -29.51 -25.32
C GLN A 58 -9.46 -28.78 -26.58
N LEU A 59 -8.54 -27.81 -26.42
CA LEU A 59 -7.90 -27.09 -27.51
C LEU A 59 -6.64 -27.80 -28.05
N HIS A 60 -6.43 -29.08 -27.70
CA HIS A 60 -5.31 -29.93 -28.15
C HIS A 60 -3.92 -29.48 -27.68
N PHE A 61 -3.82 -28.74 -26.58
CA PHE A 61 -2.54 -28.44 -25.92
C PHE A 61 -2.13 -29.59 -24.97
N ASP A 62 -1.87 -30.77 -25.52
CA ASP A 62 -1.65 -32.00 -24.75
C ASP A 62 -0.36 -32.01 -23.92
N SER A 63 0.61 -31.15 -24.25
CA SER A 63 1.87 -31.01 -23.52
C SER A 63 1.72 -30.28 -22.17
N VAL A 64 0.57 -29.65 -21.90
CA VAL A 64 0.35 -28.92 -20.65
C VAL A 64 0.08 -29.91 -19.52
N ALA A 65 1.04 -30.03 -18.61
CA ALA A 65 0.98 -30.97 -17.48
C ALA A 65 0.11 -30.46 -16.32
N GLY A 66 -0.02 -29.14 -16.15
CA GLY A 66 -0.79 -28.55 -15.06
C GLY A 66 -0.88 -27.04 -15.17
N VAL A 67 -1.89 -26.47 -14.51
CA VAL A 67 -2.13 -25.03 -14.42
C VAL A 67 -2.38 -24.68 -12.96
N ARG A 68 -1.78 -23.59 -12.50
CA ARG A 68 -2.12 -22.96 -11.23
C ARG A 68 -2.52 -21.52 -11.46
N MET A 69 -3.65 -21.13 -10.90
CA MET A 69 -4.12 -19.75 -10.93
C MET A 69 -3.64 -19.01 -9.68
N GLY A 70 -3.24 -17.76 -9.89
CA GLY A 70 -2.86 -16.83 -8.84
C GLY A 70 -3.23 -15.39 -9.23
N LYS A 71 -2.99 -14.46 -8.31
CA LYS A 71 -3.22 -13.03 -8.54
C LYS A 71 -1.90 -12.36 -8.86
N TYR A 72 -1.91 -11.45 -9.82
CA TYR A 72 -0.86 -10.48 -10.05
C TYR A 72 -1.43 -9.09 -9.78
N LEU A 73 -0.81 -8.34 -8.88
CA LEU A 73 -1.28 -7.04 -8.44
C LEU A 73 -0.15 -6.03 -8.61
N GLU A 74 -0.48 -4.89 -9.21
CA GLU A 74 0.39 -3.72 -9.25
C GLU A 74 -0.17 -2.67 -8.30
N VAL A 75 0.65 -2.21 -7.36
CA VAL A 75 0.29 -1.20 -6.37
C VAL A 75 1.27 -0.05 -6.48
N THR A 76 0.77 1.13 -6.85
CA THR A 76 1.54 2.37 -6.79
C THR A 76 1.34 3.01 -5.42
N LEU A 77 2.44 3.28 -4.71
CA LEU A 77 2.43 3.87 -3.37
C LEU A 77 3.51 4.94 -3.22
N THR A 78 3.34 5.85 -2.26
CA THR A 78 4.37 6.83 -1.89
C THR A 78 5.06 6.39 -0.60
N ALA A 79 6.38 6.46 -0.57
CA ALA A 79 7.18 6.14 0.61
C ALA A 79 8.49 6.93 0.64
N ALA A 80 9.03 7.12 1.83
CA ALA A 80 10.27 7.87 2.03
C ALA A 80 11.50 7.16 1.44
N ASP A 81 11.52 5.83 1.51
CA ASP A 81 12.62 4.98 1.03
C ASP A 81 12.10 3.56 0.71
N ASP A 82 12.99 2.69 0.21
CA ASP A 82 12.68 1.30 -0.16
C ASP A 82 12.18 0.49 1.04
N ALA A 83 12.78 0.68 2.23
CA ALA A 83 12.42 -0.05 3.43
C ALA A 83 10.99 0.27 3.88
N ALA A 84 10.62 1.55 3.88
CA ALA A 84 9.27 2.00 4.18
C ALA A 84 8.25 1.50 3.14
N ALA A 85 8.62 1.51 1.86
CA ALA A 85 7.76 0.97 0.80
C ALA A 85 7.51 -0.53 0.99
N ARG A 86 8.56 -1.32 1.24
CA ARG A 86 8.46 -2.77 1.49
C ARG A 86 7.64 -3.09 2.73
N ALA A 87 7.87 -2.39 3.84
CA ALA A 87 7.10 -2.61 5.07
C ALA A 87 5.60 -2.34 4.86
N THR A 88 5.28 -1.31 4.08
CA THR A 88 3.89 -0.98 3.73
C THR A 88 3.26 -2.06 2.85
N VAL A 89 3.96 -2.53 1.81
CA VAL A 89 3.48 -3.60 0.92
C VAL A 89 3.31 -4.92 1.67
N GLU A 90 4.24 -5.26 2.57
CA GLU A 90 4.14 -6.43 3.44
C GLU A 90 2.87 -6.37 4.28
N ALA A 91 2.61 -5.24 4.94
CA ALA A 91 1.41 -5.04 5.75
C ALA A 91 0.12 -5.15 4.92
N MET A 92 0.11 -4.63 3.69
CA MET A 92 -1.02 -4.79 2.77
C MET A 92 -1.27 -6.27 2.43
N CYS A 93 -0.20 -7.03 2.17
CA CYS A 93 -0.29 -8.45 1.84
C CYS A 93 -0.82 -9.28 3.01
N THR A 94 -0.31 -9.07 4.22
CA THR A 94 -0.75 -9.82 5.41
C THR A 94 -2.18 -9.47 5.84
N THR A 95 -2.59 -8.23 5.61
CA THR A 95 -3.89 -7.74 6.10
C THR A 95 -5.03 -8.06 5.15
N LEU A 96 -4.78 -7.99 3.83
CA LEU A 96 -5.87 -8.03 2.84
C LEU A 96 -5.52 -8.80 1.57
N LEU A 97 -4.37 -8.53 0.95
CA LEU A 97 -4.16 -8.95 -0.45
C LEU A 97 -3.97 -10.46 -0.59
N ALA A 98 -3.51 -11.13 0.47
CA ALA A 98 -3.37 -12.57 0.52
C ALA A 98 -4.11 -13.16 1.73
N ASN A 99 -4.75 -14.32 1.52
CA ASN A 99 -5.28 -15.11 2.60
C ASN A 99 -4.17 -15.99 3.22
N PRO A 100 -3.71 -15.73 4.46
CA PRO A 100 -2.57 -16.43 5.04
C PRO A 100 -2.81 -17.91 5.31
N VAL A 101 -4.06 -18.39 5.31
CA VAL A 101 -4.38 -19.81 5.54
C VAL A 101 -4.05 -20.62 4.29
N ILE A 102 -4.54 -20.19 3.13
CA ILE A 102 -4.53 -20.97 1.88
C ILE A 102 -3.64 -20.40 0.78
N GLU A 103 -3.22 -19.14 0.87
CA GLU A 103 -2.37 -18.46 -0.11
C GLU A 103 -0.99 -18.15 0.48
N ARG A 104 -0.05 -17.87 -0.41
CA ARG A 104 1.27 -17.29 -0.15
C ARG A 104 1.50 -16.18 -1.16
N TYR A 105 2.41 -15.26 -0.86
CA TYR A 105 2.77 -14.20 -1.78
C TYR A 105 4.27 -13.97 -1.85
N THR A 106 4.69 -13.35 -2.95
CA THR A 106 6.00 -12.73 -3.14
C THR A 106 5.79 -11.36 -3.75
N PHE A 107 6.70 -10.42 -3.52
CA PHE A 107 6.59 -9.11 -4.14
C PHE A 107 7.95 -8.48 -4.40
N GLU A 108 7.95 -7.56 -5.35
CA GLU A 108 9.06 -6.69 -5.70
C GLU A 108 8.58 -5.24 -5.59
N VAL A 109 9.49 -4.34 -5.22
CA VAL A 109 9.21 -2.90 -5.16
C VAL A 109 10.32 -2.17 -5.91
N ALA A 110 9.94 -1.20 -6.75
CA ALA A 110 10.88 -0.37 -7.50
C ALA A 110 10.41 1.10 -7.50
N PRO A 111 11.33 2.08 -7.48
CA PRO A 111 10.96 3.47 -7.64
C PRO A 111 10.42 3.73 -9.05
N VAL A 112 9.38 4.54 -9.15
CA VAL A 112 8.83 5.00 -10.42
C VAL A 112 9.54 6.30 -10.78
N THR A 113 10.30 6.28 -11.88
CA THR A 113 10.83 7.52 -12.45
C THR A 113 9.71 8.17 -13.24
N SER A 114 9.26 9.35 -12.80
CA SER A 114 8.34 10.20 -13.56
C SER A 114 9.01 10.82 -14.78
#